data_AF-A0A2V6CZI2-F1
#
_entry.id   AF-A0A2V6CZI2-F1
#
_cell.length_a   1.000
_cell.length_b   1.000
_cell.length_c   1.000
_cell.angle_alpha   90.00
_cell.angle_beta   90.00
_cell.angle_gamma   90.00
#
_symmetry.space_group_name_H-M   'P 1'
#
loop_
_entity.id
_entity.type
_entity.pdbx_description
1 polymer ?
#
loop_
_entity_poly.entity_id
_entity_poly.type
_entity_poly.pdbx_seq_one_letter_code
_entity_poly.pdbx_strand_id
1 'polypeptide(L)'
;MNFRYSLLLILGLAIGARAEDLKSIDSFRDAGAKANAQLTIPDWQQTPEAVEASAKETIKKGNAALDAVGKLDPKKVTLQNTVVALDDLAYEVNNVANKATIIKEANTDPKMRAAAENAVKALNDWFVGIDYREDVYKSIKAFADTNPQLTGEDKKLLDETMRDYRRAGLALPPAKRKEVEQLRKQLARFGTDFSSNIANAKRAVVFTK
;
A
#
# COMPACT_ATOMS: atom_id res chain seq x y z
N MET A 1 -51.45 -38.85 -58.27
CA MET A 1 -51.47 -38.58 -56.82
C MET A 1 -50.12 -37.98 -56.46
N ASN A 2 -50.10 -36.68 -56.18
CA ASN A 2 -48.90 -35.86 -55.99
C ASN A 2 -48.29 -36.10 -54.60
N PHE A 3 -46.98 -36.30 -54.51
CA PHE A 3 -46.22 -35.96 -53.31
C PHE A 3 -44.93 -35.26 -53.70
N ARG A 4 -44.91 -33.94 -53.53
CA ARG A 4 -43.72 -33.09 -53.63
C ARG A 4 -43.04 -33.12 -52.26
N TYR A 5 -41.85 -33.69 -52.16
CA TYR A 5 -40.99 -33.52 -50.99
C TYR A 5 -40.15 -32.26 -51.18
N SER A 6 -40.49 -31.20 -50.44
CA SER A 6 -39.64 -30.02 -50.30
C SER A 6 -38.60 -30.30 -49.21
N LEU A 7 -37.33 -30.42 -49.59
CA LEU A 7 -36.22 -30.39 -48.64
C LEU A 7 -36.03 -28.94 -48.17
N LEU A 8 -36.35 -28.67 -46.90
CA LEU A 8 -35.97 -27.43 -46.22
C LEU A 8 -34.52 -27.57 -45.74
N LEU A 9 -33.59 -26.91 -46.43
CA LEU A 9 -32.22 -26.72 -45.99
C LEU A 9 -32.20 -25.64 -44.89
N ILE A 10 -32.16 -26.07 -43.63
CA ILE A 10 -31.91 -25.16 -42.51
C ILE A 10 -30.41 -24.92 -42.45
N LEU A 11 -29.97 -23.75 -42.93
CA LEU A 11 -28.59 -23.29 -42.77
C LEU A 11 -28.39 -22.89 -41.29
N GLY A 12 -27.81 -23.78 -40.50
CA GLY A 12 -27.37 -23.44 -39.15
C GLY A 12 -26.20 -22.46 -39.22
N LEU A 13 -26.46 -21.18 -38.97
CA LEU A 13 -25.41 -20.20 -38.67
C LEU A 13 -24.80 -20.57 -37.32
N ALA A 14 -23.72 -21.35 -37.35
CA ALA A 14 -22.86 -21.53 -36.20
C ALA A 14 -22.19 -20.20 -35.88
N ILE A 15 -22.74 -19.45 -34.94
CA ILE A 15 -22.05 -18.31 -34.33
C ILE A 15 -20.93 -18.92 -33.47
N GLY A 16 -19.78 -19.17 -34.09
CA GLY A 16 -18.56 -19.48 -33.37
C GLY A 16 -18.11 -18.23 -32.65
N ALA A 17 -18.38 -18.13 -31.35
CA ALA A 17 -17.64 -17.22 -30.49
C ALA A 17 -16.17 -17.64 -30.55
N ARG A 18 -15.38 -16.95 -31.37
CA ARG A 18 -13.93 -17.08 -31.32
C ARG A 18 -13.48 -16.29 -30.10
N ALA A 19 -12.81 -16.96 -29.17
CA ALA A 19 -12.00 -16.24 -28.20
C ALA A 19 -11.01 -15.40 -29.02
N GLU A 20 -11.03 -14.07 -28.83
CA GLU A 20 -9.95 -13.22 -29.34
C GLU A 20 -8.60 -13.79 -28.86
N ASP A 21 -7.57 -13.66 -29.69
CA ASP A 21 -6.22 -14.04 -29.29
C ASP A 21 -5.87 -13.33 -27.97
N LEU A 22 -5.49 -14.12 -26.97
CA LEU A 22 -5.14 -13.60 -25.65
C LEU A 22 -3.97 -12.63 -25.79
N LYS A 23 -4.26 -11.35 -25.59
CA LYS A 23 -3.25 -10.27 -25.55
C LYS A 23 -2.17 -10.58 -24.52
N SER A 24 -0.90 -10.55 -24.94
CA SER A 24 0.24 -10.68 -24.03
C SER A 24 0.40 -9.41 -23.19
N ILE A 25 1.15 -9.48 -22.08
CA ILE A 25 1.41 -8.30 -21.27
C ILE A 25 2.10 -7.18 -22.06
N ASP A 26 2.94 -7.53 -23.04
CA ASP A 26 3.62 -6.56 -23.89
C ASP A 26 2.63 -5.70 -24.68
N SER A 27 1.53 -6.30 -25.16
CA SER A 27 0.48 -5.54 -25.85
C SER A 27 -0.24 -4.54 -24.94
N PHE A 28 -0.28 -4.80 -23.63
CA PHE A 28 -0.83 -3.87 -22.65
C PHE A 28 0.20 -2.80 -22.23
N ARG A 29 1.49 -3.12 -22.21
CA ARG A 29 2.56 -2.15 -21.90
C ARG A 29 2.57 -0.97 -22.86
N ASP A 30 2.38 -1.21 -24.16
CA ASP A 30 2.28 -0.13 -25.15
C ASP A 30 1.09 0.80 -24.90
N ALA A 31 -0.05 0.23 -24.47
CA ALA A 31 -1.22 1.02 -24.08
C ALA A 31 -0.99 1.79 -22.78
N GLY A 32 -0.33 1.15 -21.80
CA GLY A 32 0.06 1.79 -20.53
C GLY A 32 1.01 2.96 -20.74
N ALA A 33 2.03 2.80 -21.59
CA ALA A 33 3.01 3.84 -21.88
C ALA A 33 2.35 5.13 -22.43
N LYS A 34 1.32 4.99 -23.29
CA LYS A 34 0.55 6.13 -23.80
C LYS A 34 -0.19 6.90 -22.71
N ALA A 35 -0.49 6.25 -21.58
CA ALA A 35 -1.13 6.83 -20.42
C ALA A 35 -0.15 7.17 -19.28
N ASN A 36 1.17 7.15 -19.55
CA ASN A 36 2.22 7.27 -18.53
C ASN A 36 2.12 6.24 -17.40
N ALA A 37 1.55 5.07 -17.69
CA ALA A 37 1.41 3.96 -16.75
C ALA A 37 2.44 2.86 -17.06
N GLN A 38 3.09 2.36 -16.01
CA GLN A 38 4.01 1.24 -16.11
C GLN A 38 3.31 -0.07 -15.72
N LEU A 39 3.23 -1.01 -16.66
CA LEU A 39 2.69 -2.35 -16.42
C LEU A 39 3.83 -3.37 -16.31
N THR A 40 4.12 -3.77 -15.07
CA THR A 40 5.13 -4.77 -14.75
C THR A 40 4.50 -5.95 -14.03
N ILE A 41 4.99 -7.16 -14.33
CA ILE A 41 4.66 -8.32 -13.51
C ILE A 41 5.49 -8.18 -12.24
N PRO A 42 4.87 -8.19 -11.04
CA PRO A 42 5.62 -8.16 -9.81
C PRO A 42 6.53 -9.39 -9.72
N ASP A 43 7.79 -9.18 -9.33
CA ASP A 43 8.64 -10.28 -8.90
C ASP A 43 8.23 -10.71 -7.49
N TRP A 44 7.81 -11.97 -7.39
CA TRP A 44 7.26 -12.58 -6.19
C TRP A 44 8.31 -13.40 -5.48
N GLN A 45 8.50 -13.17 -4.18
CA GLN A 45 9.36 -14.01 -3.36
C GLN A 45 8.84 -15.45 -3.36
N GLN A 46 9.72 -16.40 -3.71
CA GLN A 46 9.37 -17.82 -3.87
C GLN A 46 9.66 -18.67 -2.63
N THR A 47 10.32 -18.12 -1.62
CA THR A 47 10.64 -18.84 -0.36
C THR A 47 10.30 -18.00 0.87
N PRO A 48 10.04 -18.64 2.04
CA PRO A 48 9.78 -17.92 3.28
C PRO A 48 10.92 -16.97 3.65
N GLU A 49 12.18 -17.41 3.48
CA GLU A 49 13.37 -16.64 3.80
C GLU A 49 13.49 -15.40 2.91
N ALA A 50 13.12 -15.51 1.62
CA ALA A 50 13.14 -14.39 0.70
C ALA A 50 12.10 -13.32 1.06
N VAL A 51 10.91 -13.74 1.52
CA VAL A 51 9.86 -12.82 2.02
C VAL A 51 10.37 -12.04 3.23
N GLU A 52 10.93 -12.73 4.22
CA GLU A 52 11.46 -12.07 5.42
C GLU A 52 12.66 -11.17 5.12
N ALA A 53 13.57 -11.63 4.25
CA ALA A 53 14.73 -10.85 3.83
C ALA A 53 14.30 -9.56 3.12
N SER A 54 13.32 -9.65 2.21
CA SER A 54 12.81 -8.48 1.51
C SER A 54 12.25 -7.44 2.49
N ALA A 55 11.47 -7.84 3.50
CA ALA A 55 10.94 -6.91 4.49
C ALA A 55 12.06 -6.25 5.32
N LYS A 56 13.03 -7.04 5.80
CA LYS A 56 14.18 -6.54 6.58
C LYS A 56 15.03 -5.56 5.77
N GLU A 57 15.30 -5.88 4.50
CA GLU A 57 16.08 -5.02 3.61
C GLU A 57 15.35 -3.72 3.29
N THR A 58 14.05 -3.79 3.00
CA THR A 58 13.21 -2.60 2.75
C THR A 58 13.18 -1.69 3.96
N ILE A 59 13.00 -2.21 5.18
CA ILE A 59 13.06 -1.42 6.41
C ILE A 59 14.43 -0.76 6.57
N LYS A 60 15.51 -1.50 6.32
CA LYS A 60 16.88 -0.96 6.38
C LYS A 60 17.09 0.19 5.39
N LYS A 61 16.69 0.00 4.13
CA LYS A 61 16.77 1.03 3.08
C LYS A 61 15.92 2.24 3.43
N GLY A 62 14.70 2.01 3.91
CA GLY A 62 13.79 3.08 4.31
C GLY A 62 14.31 3.91 5.48
N ASN A 63 14.91 3.27 6.48
CA ASN A 63 15.59 4.00 7.56
C ASN A 63 16.73 4.88 7.03
N ALA A 64 17.54 4.37 6.10
CA ALA A 64 18.61 5.16 5.50
C ALA A 64 18.09 6.36 4.70
N ALA A 65 16.99 6.19 3.94
CA ALA A 65 16.35 7.27 3.22
C ALA A 65 15.77 8.34 4.16
N LEU A 66 15.07 7.92 5.23
CA LEU A 66 14.56 8.83 6.26
C LEU A 66 15.69 9.58 6.96
N ASP A 67 16.80 8.91 7.27
CA ASP A 67 17.98 9.55 7.85
C ASP A 67 18.61 10.58 6.91
N ALA A 68 18.59 10.34 5.60
CA ALA A 68 19.06 11.30 4.62
C ALA A 68 18.17 12.55 4.60
N VAL A 69 16.84 12.38 4.60
CA VAL A 69 15.89 13.49 4.67
C VAL A 69 16.01 14.25 6.00
N GLY A 70 16.12 13.55 7.12
CA GLY A 70 16.24 14.16 8.46
C GLY A 70 17.54 14.92 8.71
N LYS A 71 18.57 14.72 7.87
CA LYS A 71 19.88 15.40 7.95
C LYS A 71 20.04 16.55 6.95
N LEU A 72 19.01 16.88 6.18
CA LEU A 72 19.07 17.97 5.21
C LEU A 72 19.34 19.31 5.91
N ASP A 73 20.19 20.12 5.27
CA ASP A 73 20.34 21.52 5.64
C ASP A 73 19.02 22.25 5.37
N PRO A 74 18.37 22.88 6.38
CA PRO A 74 17.12 23.62 6.20
C PRO A 74 17.17 24.71 5.14
N LYS A 75 18.35 25.19 4.74
CA LYS A 75 18.52 26.19 3.68
C LYS A 75 18.59 25.59 2.27
N LYS A 76 18.70 24.27 2.14
CA LYS A 76 18.86 23.55 0.86
C LYS A 76 17.72 22.55 0.59
N VAL A 77 16.66 22.62 1.36
CA VAL A 77 15.47 21.78 1.17
C VAL A 77 14.71 22.20 -0.09
N THR A 78 14.23 21.21 -0.83
CA THR A 78 13.42 21.36 -2.04
C THR A 78 12.26 20.37 -1.98
N LEU A 79 11.28 20.50 -2.87
CA LEU A 79 10.19 19.54 -2.98
C LEU A 79 10.74 18.12 -3.22
N GLN A 80 11.70 18.00 -4.14
CA GLN A 80 12.30 16.73 -4.56
C GLN A 80 13.03 16.01 -3.43
N ASN A 81 13.86 16.71 -2.66
CA ASN A 81 14.65 16.06 -1.61
C ASN A 81 13.91 15.91 -0.28
N THR A 82 12.69 16.43 -0.16
CA THR A 82 11.86 16.30 1.06
C THR A 82 10.60 15.48 0.80
N VAL A 83 9.53 16.12 0.31
CA VAL A 83 8.19 15.53 0.19
C VAL A 83 8.18 14.40 -0.84
N VAL A 84 8.77 14.63 -2.02
CA VAL A 84 8.82 13.60 -3.07
C VAL A 84 9.72 12.44 -2.66
N ALA A 85 10.86 12.71 -2.01
CA ALA A 85 11.71 11.64 -1.47
C ALA A 85 10.98 10.75 -0.45
N LEU A 86 10.04 11.30 0.33
CA LEU A 86 9.18 10.49 1.20
C LEU A 86 8.13 9.70 0.42
N ASP A 87 7.54 10.28 -0.62
CA ASP A 87 6.55 9.60 -1.47
C ASP A 87 7.19 8.42 -2.23
N ASP A 88 8.37 8.63 -2.83
CA ASP A 88 9.16 7.59 -3.48
C ASP A 88 9.50 6.45 -2.51
N LEU A 89 9.93 6.80 -1.29
CA LEU A 89 10.17 5.82 -0.24
C LEU A 89 8.89 5.04 0.11
N ALA A 90 7.76 5.74 0.29
CA ALA A 90 6.49 5.11 0.61
C ALA A 90 6.06 4.16 -0.51
N TYR A 91 6.25 4.52 -1.78
CA TYR A 91 6.01 3.66 -2.93
C TYR A 91 6.84 2.37 -2.87
N GLU A 92 8.15 2.47 -2.64
CA GLU A 92 9.03 1.31 -2.54
C GLU A 92 8.62 0.36 -1.40
N VAL A 93 8.32 0.90 -0.22
CA VAL A 93 7.94 0.07 0.93
C VAL A 93 6.55 -0.55 0.73
N ASN A 94 5.59 0.22 0.22
CA ASN A 94 4.24 -0.28 -0.06
C ASN A 94 4.26 -1.42 -1.08
N ASN A 95 5.12 -1.39 -2.09
CA ASN A 95 5.26 -2.50 -3.04
C ASN A 95 5.66 -3.81 -2.35
N VAL A 96 6.56 -3.77 -1.37
CA VAL A 96 6.95 -4.97 -0.61
C VAL A 96 5.84 -5.40 0.34
N ALA A 97 5.20 -4.46 1.04
CA ALA A 97 4.09 -4.74 1.95
C ALA A 97 2.87 -5.36 1.22
N ASN A 98 2.54 -4.85 0.04
CA ASN A 98 1.43 -5.34 -0.78
C ASN A 98 1.70 -6.77 -1.29
N LYS A 99 2.93 -7.04 -1.76
CA LYS A 99 3.33 -8.40 -2.18
C LYS A 99 3.26 -9.39 -1.01
N ALA A 100 3.80 -9.02 0.14
CA ALA A 100 3.72 -9.85 1.34
C ALA A 100 2.25 -10.09 1.75
N THR A 101 1.40 -9.07 1.68
CA THR A 101 -0.04 -9.22 1.98
C THR A 101 -0.71 -10.24 1.07
N ILE A 102 -0.45 -10.20 -0.24
CA ILE A 102 -1.03 -11.18 -1.17
C ILE A 102 -0.52 -12.59 -0.88
N ILE A 103 0.77 -12.78 -0.60
CA ILE A 103 1.33 -14.09 -0.22
C ILE A 103 0.65 -14.61 1.06
N LYS A 104 0.51 -13.75 2.07
CA LYS A 104 -0.15 -14.07 3.34
C LYS A 104 -1.58 -14.57 3.15
N GLU A 105 -2.36 -13.92 2.29
CA GLU A 105 -3.79 -14.22 2.10
C GLU A 105 -4.04 -15.39 1.13
N ALA A 106 -3.19 -15.59 0.12
CA ALA A 106 -3.52 -16.46 -1.02
C ALA A 106 -2.56 -17.62 -1.28
N ASN A 107 -1.32 -17.62 -0.73
CA ASN A 107 -0.37 -18.68 -1.02
C ASN A 107 -0.82 -20.02 -0.41
N THR A 108 -0.63 -21.14 -1.11
CA THR A 108 -1.07 -22.47 -0.67
C THR A 108 -0.18 -23.06 0.42
N ASP A 109 1.09 -22.67 0.49
CA ASP A 109 2.03 -23.14 1.52
C ASP A 109 1.84 -22.39 2.85
N PRO A 110 1.50 -23.08 3.97
CA PRO A 110 1.38 -22.44 5.28
C PRO A 110 2.67 -21.75 5.76
N LYS A 111 3.86 -22.24 5.40
CA LYS A 111 5.14 -21.61 5.79
C LYS A 111 5.33 -20.27 5.08
N MET A 112 4.96 -20.20 3.80
CA MET A 112 4.96 -18.93 3.05
C MET A 112 4.01 -17.92 3.68
N ARG A 113 2.78 -18.34 4.02
CA ARG A 113 1.81 -17.46 4.67
C ARG A 113 2.30 -16.93 6.01
N ALA A 114 2.90 -17.77 6.85
CA ALA A 114 3.43 -17.36 8.15
C ALA A 114 4.59 -16.36 8.03
N ALA A 115 5.54 -16.60 7.12
CA ALA A 115 6.63 -15.66 6.86
C ALA A 115 6.12 -14.30 6.35
N ALA A 116 5.12 -14.33 5.47
CA ALA A 116 4.48 -13.12 4.94
C ALA A 116 3.67 -12.36 6.00
N GLU A 117 3.00 -13.05 6.92
CA GLU A 117 2.34 -12.43 8.07
C GLU A 117 3.34 -11.68 8.96
N ASN A 118 4.48 -12.30 9.27
CA ASN A 118 5.55 -11.67 10.04
C ASN A 118 6.13 -10.44 9.32
N ALA A 119 6.35 -10.55 7.99
CA ALA A 119 6.82 -9.43 7.17
C ALA A 119 5.84 -8.26 7.17
N VAL A 120 4.53 -8.51 6.97
CA VAL A 120 3.48 -7.48 7.01
C VAL A 120 3.43 -6.82 8.39
N LYS A 121 3.51 -7.60 9.47
CA LYS A 121 3.54 -7.05 10.84
C LYS A 121 4.74 -6.12 11.04
N ALA A 122 5.94 -6.55 10.65
CA ALA A 122 7.15 -5.74 10.79
C ALA A 122 7.08 -4.44 9.98
N LEU A 123 6.56 -4.50 8.74
CA LEU A 123 6.41 -3.32 7.88
C LEU A 123 5.36 -2.35 8.41
N ASN A 124 4.23 -2.85 8.92
CA ASN A 124 3.20 -2.01 9.55
C ASN A 124 3.72 -1.32 10.81
N ASP A 125 4.42 -2.05 11.68
CA ASP A 125 5.05 -1.47 12.87
C ASP A 125 6.06 -0.38 12.49
N TRP A 126 6.84 -0.63 11.43
CA TRP A 126 7.77 0.36 10.88
C TRP A 126 7.04 1.61 10.35
N PHE A 127 6.01 1.46 9.52
CA PHE A 127 5.20 2.58 8.99
C PHE A 127 4.59 3.44 10.11
N VAL A 128 4.12 2.84 11.20
CA VAL A 128 3.63 3.62 12.36
C VAL A 128 4.76 4.40 13.03
N GLY A 129 5.97 3.83 13.07
CA GLY A 129 7.14 4.47 13.67
C GLY A 129 7.61 5.72 12.91
N ILE A 130 7.53 5.73 11.58
CA ILE A 130 8.06 6.83 10.77
C ILE A 130 7.27 8.14 10.94
N ASP A 131 5.98 8.08 11.27
CA ASP A 131 5.13 9.25 11.60
C ASP A 131 5.74 10.14 12.69
N TYR A 132 6.53 9.54 13.59
CA TYR A 132 7.11 10.20 14.76
C TYR A 132 8.56 10.67 14.56
N ARG A 133 9.11 10.55 13.34
CA ARG A 133 10.44 11.05 12.98
C ARG A 133 10.45 12.59 12.95
N GLU A 134 10.75 13.19 14.09
CA GLU A 134 10.80 14.65 14.25
C GLU A 134 11.84 15.32 13.35
N ASP A 135 12.97 14.66 13.11
CA ASP A 135 14.01 15.13 12.21
C ASP A 135 13.52 15.23 10.77
N VAL A 136 12.81 14.22 10.28
CA VAL A 136 12.20 14.23 8.94
C VAL A 136 11.13 15.32 8.86
N TYR A 137 10.26 15.42 9.86
CA TYR A 137 9.27 16.49 9.94
C TYR A 137 9.91 17.88 9.87
N LYS A 138 11.03 18.11 10.56
CA LYS A 138 11.73 19.41 10.55
C LYS A 138 12.20 19.79 9.15
N SER A 139 12.75 18.86 8.38
CA SER A 139 13.16 19.13 7.00
C SER A 139 11.98 19.49 6.10
N ILE A 140 10.87 18.77 6.21
CA ILE A 140 9.66 19.05 5.41
C ILE A 140 9.02 20.36 5.84
N LYS A 141 8.96 20.63 7.15
CA LYS A 141 8.46 21.89 7.67
C LYS A 141 9.32 23.07 7.18
N ALA A 142 10.65 22.92 7.16
CA ALA A 142 11.54 23.95 6.64
C ALA A 142 11.21 24.28 5.16
N PHE A 143 10.93 23.26 4.35
CA PHE A 143 10.47 23.46 2.98
C PHE A 143 9.10 24.15 2.93
N ALA A 144 8.12 23.67 3.70
CA ALA A 144 6.79 24.25 3.78
C ALA A 144 6.80 25.74 4.20
N ASP A 145 7.67 26.10 5.16
CA ASP A 145 7.83 27.46 5.67
C ASP A 145 8.42 28.43 4.62
N THR A 146 9.00 27.95 3.52
CA THR A 146 9.40 28.80 2.38
C THR A 146 8.20 29.32 1.57
N ASN A 147 6.99 28.83 1.88
CA ASN A 147 5.75 29.12 1.17
C ASN A 147 5.87 28.92 -0.37
N PRO A 148 6.25 27.71 -0.81
CA PRO A 148 6.51 27.44 -2.21
C PRO A 148 5.23 27.59 -3.04
N GLN A 149 5.35 28.17 -4.23
CA GLN A 149 4.23 28.38 -5.15
C GLN A 149 3.95 27.10 -5.95
N LEU A 150 3.45 26.07 -5.26
CA LEU A 150 3.09 24.78 -5.85
C LEU A 150 1.64 24.79 -6.37
N THR A 151 1.36 23.97 -7.38
CA THR A 151 0.01 23.76 -7.93
C THR A 151 -0.26 22.26 -8.10
N GLY A 152 -1.51 21.90 -8.40
CA GLY A 152 -1.88 20.52 -8.72
C GLY A 152 -1.56 19.50 -7.61
N GLU A 153 -1.03 18.35 -8.02
CA GLU A 153 -0.74 17.21 -7.15
C GLU A 153 0.39 17.49 -6.16
N ASP A 154 1.43 18.24 -6.55
CA ASP A 154 2.53 18.62 -5.67
C ASP A 154 2.04 19.44 -4.46
N LYS A 155 1.14 20.40 -4.72
CA LYS A 155 0.52 21.18 -3.65
C LYS A 155 -0.30 20.28 -2.73
N LYS A 156 -1.11 19.39 -3.29
CA LYS A 156 -1.94 18.46 -2.52
C LYS A 156 -1.06 17.55 -1.66
N LEU A 157 0.01 17.00 -2.22
CA LEU A 157 0.94 16.12 -1.51
C LEU A 157 1.57 16.84 -0.32
N LEU A 158 2.08 18.06 -0.50
CA LEU A 158 2.63 18.85 0.61
C LEU A 158 1.56 19.16 1.68
N ASP A 159 0.37 19.59 1.27
CA ASP A 159 -0.71 19.97 2.18
C ASP A 159 -1.17 18.77 3.03
N GLU A 160 -1.32 17.60 2.42
CA GLU A 160 -1.71 16.35 3.10
C GLU A 160 -0.60 15.83 4.00
N THR A 161 0.65 15.83 3.54
CA THR A 161 1.81 15.47 4.36
C THR A 161 1.87 16.33 5.63
N MET A 162 1.72 17.66 5.50
CA MET A 162 1.73 18.57 6.64
C MET A 162 0.48 18.43 7.53
N ARG A 163 -0.68 18.11 6.95
CA ARG A 163 -1.90 17.77 7.72
C ARG A 163 -1.64 16.55 8.59
N ASP A 164 -1.02 15.51 8.06
CA ASP A 164 -0.85 14.24 8.76
C ASP A 164 0.20 14.37 9.88
N TYR A 165 1.27 15.13 9.67
CA TYR A 165 2.18 15.52 10.77
C TYR A 165 1.49 16.33 11.87
N ARG A 166 0.59 17.26 11.52
CA ARG A 166 -0.20 17.99 12.53
C ARG A 166 -1.10 17.04 13.31
N ARG A 167 -1.76 16.08 12.65
CA ARG A 167 -2.59 15.04 13.29
C ARG A 167 -1.77 14.11 14.18
N ALA A 168 -0.51 13.88 13.83
CA ALA A 168 0.45 13.14 14.66
C ALA A 168 0.96 13.94 15.87
N GLY A 169 0.67 15.24 15.94
CA GLY A 169 1.09 16.11 17.04
C GLY A 169 2.52 16.65 16.90
N LEU A 170 3.14 16.56 15.72
CA LEU A 170 4.52 16.99 15.51
C LEU A 170 4.68 18.52 15.58
N ALA A 171 3.60 19.26 15.34
CA ALA A 171 3.54 20.72 15.56
C ALA A 171 3.35 21.12 17.04
N LEU A 172 3.09 20.17 17.95
CA LEU A 172 2.88 20.45 19.37
C LEU A 172 4.20 20.47 20.16
N PRO A 173 4.25 21.15 21.32
CA PRO A 173 5.35 21.03 22.26
C PRO A 173 5.57 19.57 22.70
N PRO A 174 6.81 19.18 23.06
CA PRO A 174 7.16 17.77 23.35
C PRO A 174 6.25 17.08 24.39
N ALA A 175 5.86 17.79 25.45
CA ALA A 175 4.97 17.24 26.47
C ALA A 175 3.59 16.87 25.91
N LYS A 176 3.02 17.74 25.06
CA LYS A 176 1.72 17.50 24.42
C LYS A 176 1.81 16.45 23.32
N ARG A 177 2.91 16.40 22.58
CA ARG A 177 3.15 15.33 21.60
C ARG A 177 3.22 13.95 22.27
N LYS A 178 3.92 13.84 23.42
CA LYS A 178 3.98 12.59 24.19
C LYS A 178 2.60 12.13 24.67
N GLU A 179 1.77 13.07 25.11
CA GLU A 179 0.37 12.80 25.47
C GLU A 179 -0.42 12.27 24.27
N VAL A 180 -0.31 12.91 23.10
CA VAL A 180 -0.94 12.45 21.85
C VAL A 180 -0.48 11.04 21.46
N GLU A 181 0.82 10.75 21.54
CA GLU A 181 1.36 9.42 21.23
C GLU A 181 0.80 8.36 22.18
N GLN A 182 0.73 8.63 23.48
CA GLN A 182 0.14 7.73 24.47
C GLN A 182 -1.34 7.46 24.18
N LEU A 183 -2.12 8.51 23.89
CA LEU A 183 -3.54 8.39 23.56
C LEU A 183 -3.77 7.60 22.26
N ARG A 184 -2.95 7.83 21.23
CA ARG A 184 -3.03 7.05 19.98
C ARG A 184 -2.72 5.57 20.20
N LYS A 185 -1.72 5.25 21.02
CA LYS A 185 -1.40 3.86 21.41
C LYS A 185 -2.55 3.20 22.17
N GLN A 186 -3.16 3.91 23.12
CA GLN A 186 -4.32 3.42 23.85
C GLN A 186 -5.52 3.19 22.92
N LEU A 187 -5.80 4.13 22.02
CA LEU A 187 -6.89 4.02 21.05
C LEU A 187 -6.70 2.81 20.12
N ALA A 188 -5.48 2.61 19.59
CA ALA A 188 -5.16 1.46 18.76
C ALA A 188 -5.41 0.14 19.53
N ARG A 189 -4.90 0.04 20.76
CA ARG A 189 -5.14 -1.11 21.63
C ARG A 189 -6.64 -1.35 21.85
N PHE A 190 -7.41 -0.33 22.23
CA PHE A 190 -8.84 -0.48 22.48
C PHE A 190 -9.62 -0.90 21.23
N GLY A 191 -9.24 -0.42 20.05
CA GLY A 191 -9.83 -0.85 18.78
C GLY A 191 -9.56 -2.34 18.49
N THR A 192 -8.34 -2.80 18.76
CA THR A 192 -7.97 -4.23 18.64
C THR A 192 -8.74 -5.08 19.65
N ASP A 193 -8.75 -4.68 20.93
CA ASP A 193 -9.44 -5.41 22.00
C ASP A 193 -10.95 -5.50 21.70
N PHE A 194 -11.57 -4.42 21.22
CA PHE A 194 -12.98 -4.40 20.82
C PHE A 194 -13.28 -5.39 19.69
N SER A 195 -12.49 -5.38 18.62
CA SER A 195 -12.65 -6.30 17.49
C SER A 195 -12.47 -7.76 17.92
N SER A 196 -11.46 -8.03 18.77
CA SER A 196 -11.19 -9.35 19.33
C SER A 196 -12.34 -9.86 20.20
N ASN A 197 -12.91 -9.00 21.04
CA ASN A 197 -14.05 -9.36 21.87
C ASN A 197 -15.28 -9.76 21.04
N ILE A 198 -15.55 -9.06 19.94
CA ILE A 198 -16.63 -9.42 19.01
C ILE A 198 -16.35 -10.75 18.32
N ALA A 199 -15.15 -10.94 17.76
CA ALA A 199 -14.78 -12.17 17.06
C ALA A 199 -14.82 -13.41 17.96
N ASN A 200 -14.47 -13.25 19.24
CA ASN A 200 -14.48 -14.33 20.22
C ASN A 200 -15.84 -14.54 20.91
N ALA A 201 -16.82 -13.66 20.68
CA ALA A 201 -18.14 -13.77 21.30
C ALA A 201 -18.86 -15.04 20.82
N LYS A 202 -19.01 -16.01 21.72
CA LYS A 202 -19.82 -17.21 21.50
C LYS A 202 -21.01 -17.18 22.44
N ARG A 203 -22.21 -17.01 21.89
CA ARG A 203 -23.47 -17.08 22.66
C ARG A 203 -24.41 -18.09 22.02
N ALA A 204 -24.66 -19.17 22.74
CA ALA A 204 -25.67 -20.14 22.34
C ALA A 204 -27.07 -19.57 22.60
N VAL A 205 -28.00 -19.81 21.67
CA VAL A 205 -29.43 -19.57 21.85
C VAL A 205 -30.15 -20.90 21.68
N VAL A 206 -31.05 -21.21 22.62
CA VAL A 206 -31.80 -22.46 22.66
C VAL A 206 -33.23 -22.18 22.23
N PHE A 207 -33.78 -23.01 21.35
CA PHE A 207 -35.16 -22.93 20.86
C PHE A 207 -35.93 -24.18 21.26
N THR A 208 -37.20 -24.03 21.61
CA THR A 208 -38.14 -25.14 21.77
C THR A 208 -38.73 -25.55 20.42
N LYS A 209 -39.12 -26.81 20.28
CA LYS A 209 -39.88 -27.31 19.11
C LYS A 209 -41.30 -26.77 19.09
#